data_AF-A0A0N4U2L5-F1
#
_entry.id   AF-A0A0N4U2L5-F1
#
_cell.length_a   1.000
_cell.length_b   1.000
_cell.length_c   1.000
_cell.angle_alpha   90.00
_cell.angle_beta   90.00
_cell.angle_gamma   90.00
#
_symmetry.space_group_name_H-M   'P 1'
#
loop_
_entity.id
_entity.type
_entity.pdbx_description
1 polymer ?
#
loop_
_entity_poly.entity_id
_entity_poly.type
_entity_poly.pdbx_seq_one_letter_code
_entity_poly.pdbx_strand_id
1 'polypeptide(L)'
;MRGRLFNNIILIGGNSLFAGYQRRLSLELRSHVDDIYNIGFRDVPNPITHAWQCGRDAFCANVSKDRFVTKEEYNEYGIDICIKRYFKFFED
;
A
#
# COMPACT_ATOMS: atom_id res chain seq x y z
N MET A 1 8.08 6.56 -14.16
CA MET A 1 7.35 6.05 -12.97
C MET A 1 5.84 6.24 -13.07
N ARG A 2 5.35 7.43 -13.41
CA ARG A 2 3.90 7.78 -13.49
C ARG A 2 3.01 6.72 -14.15
N GLY A 3 3.25 6.38 -15.42
CA GLY A 3 2.42 5.38 -16.13
C GLY A 3 2.36 4.00 -15.47
N ARG A 4 3.46 3.55 -14.81
CA ARG A 4 3.45 2.29 -14.07
C ARG A 4 2.54 2.36 -12.83
N LEU A 5 2.47 3.50 -12.16
CA LEU A 5 1.60 3.68 -11.00
C LEU A 5 0.12 3.73 -11.41
N PHE A 6 -0.21 4.49 -12.46
CA PHE A 6 -1.59 4.54 -12.98
C PHE A 6 -2.11 3.19 -13.46
N ASN A 7 -1.23 2.34 -14.00
CA ASN A 7 -1.60 1.00 -14.46
C ASN A 7 -1.65 -0.06 -13.32
N ASN A 8 -1.41 0.34 -12.06
CA ASN A 8 -1.33 -0.55 -10.91
C ASN A 8 -2.03 0.05 -9.68
N ILE A 9 -3.30 0.44 -9.84
CA ILE A 9 -4.13 0.92 -8.74
C ILE A 9 -4.76 -0.28 -8.03
N ILE A 10 -4.75 -0.27 -6.70
CA ILE A 10 -5.36 -1.30 -5.87
C ILE A 10 -6.38 -0.61 -4.96
N LEU A 11 -7.64 -1.06 -5.01
CA LEU A 11 -8.69 -0.53 -4.14
C LEU A 11 -8.90 -1.47 -2.95
N ILE A 12 -8.70 -0.93 -1.74
CA ILE A 12 -8.89 -1.66 -0.48
C ILE A 12 -9.75 -0.83 0.49
N GLY A 13 -10.21 -1.48 1.55
CA GLY A 13 -11.11 -0.89 2.55
C GLY A 13 -12.59 -1.07 2.21
N GLY A 14 -13.46 -0.92 3.20
CA GLY A 14 -14.90 -1.20 3.04
C GLY A 14 -15.59 -0.33 2.01
N ASN A 15 -15.18 0.94 1.87
CA ASN A 15 -15.79 1.88 0.91
C ASN A 15 -15.58 1.49 -0.55
N SER A 16 -14.55 0.69 -0.88
CA SER A 16 -14.35 0.23 -2.26
C SER A 16 -15.43 -0.76 -2.73
N LEU A 17 -16.24 -1.29 -1.81
CA LEU A 17 -17.34 -2.21 -2.10
C LEU A 17 -18.63 -1.50 -2.55
N PHE A 18 -18.70 -0.16 -2.48
CA PHE A 18 -19.86 0.54 -3.02
C PHE A 18 -20.01 0.26 -4.52
N ALA A 19 -21.21 -0.12 -4.94
CA ALA A 19 -21.49 -0.48 -6.32
C ALA A 19 -21.11 0.68 -7.27
N GLY A 20 -20.32 0.37 -8.31
CA GLY A 20 -19.86 1.35 -9.29
C GLY A 20 -18.72 2.26 -8.82
N TYR A 21 -18.19 2.11 -7.60
CA TYR A 21 -17.11 2.95 -7.08
C TYR A 21 -15.87 2.94 -7.98
N GLN A 22 -15.36 1.75 -8.34
CA GLN A 22 -14.21 1.62 -9.26
C GLN A 22 -14.50 2.26 -10.63
N ARG A 23 -15.71 2.08 -11.16
CA ARG A 23 -16.10 2.66 -12.45
C ARG A 23 -16.09 4.19 -12.39
N ARG A 24 -16.69 4.78 -11.35
CA ARG A 24 -16.70 6.24 -11.16
C ARG A 24 -15.26 6.76 -11.03
N LEU A 25 -14.44 6.12 -10.21
CA LEU A 25 -13.05 6.53 -10.01
C LEU A 25 -12.23 6.45 -11.30
N SER A 26 -12.42 5.40 -12.11
CA SER A 26 -11.76 5.26 -13.42
C SER A 26 -12.10 6.41 -14.36
N LEU A 27 -13.38 6.78 -14.46
CA LEU A 27 -13.84 7.89 -15.31
C LEU A 27 -13.28 9.24 -14.86
N GLU A 28 -13.28 9.51 -13.55
CA GLU A 28 -12.72 10.73 -12.97
C GLU A 28 -11.21 10.82 -13.17
N LEU A 29 -10.48 9.72 -12.98
CA LEU A 29 -9.04 9.71 -13.23
C LEU A 29 -8.74 9.93 -14.71
N ARG A 30 -9.53 9.34 -15.63
CA ARG A 30 -9.26 9.45 -17.07
C ARG A 30 -9.28 10.89 -17.57
N SER A 31 -10.10 11.77 -17.00
CA SER A 31 -10.14 13.19 -17.39
C SER A 31 -8.94 14.00 -16.88
N HIS A 32 -8.18 13.49 -15.91
CA HIS A 32 -7.05 14.18 -15.28
C HIS A 32 -5.68 13.57 -15.63
N VAL A 33 -5.66 12.34 -16.12
CA VAL A 33 -4.44 11.63 -16.48
C VAL A 33 -4.18 11.83 -17.96
N ASP A 34 -2.91 11.92 -18.35
CA ASP A 34 -2.45 11.98 -19.74
C ASP A 34 -2.85 10.69 -20.50
N ASP A 35 -3.31 10.84 -21.74
CA ASP A 35 -3.90 9.75 -22.53
C ASP A 35 -2.91 8.63 -22.85
N ILE A 36 -1.61 8.96 -22.89
CA ILE A 36 -0.50 8.01 -23.03
C ILE A 36 -0.41 6.99 -21.88
N TYR A 37 -1.05 7.25 -20.73
CA TYR A 37 -1.03 6.35 -19.58
C TYR A 37 -2.31 5.53 -19.48
N ASN A 38 -2.16 4.21 -19.40
CA ASN A 38 -3.25 3.31 -19.06
C ASN A 38 -3.57 3.38 -17.56
N ILE A 39 -4.86 3.44 -17.25
CA ILE A 39 -5.39 3.35 -15.89
C ILE A 39 -5.83 1.90 -15.66
N GLY A 40 -5.18 1.23 -14.72
CA GLY A 40 -5.37 -0.20 -14.45
C GLY A 40 -5.70 -0.43 -12.98
N PHE A 41 -6.74 -1.21 -12.73
CA PHE A 41 -7.14 -1.66 -11.40
C PHE A 41 -6.78 -3.13 -11.24
N ARG A 42 -6.17 -3.49 -10.10
CA ARG A 42 -5.89 -4.88 -9.74
C ARG A 42 -7.06 -5.48 -8.99
N ASP A 43 -7.36 -6.73 -9.30
CA ASP A 43 -8.41 -7.47 -8.62
C ASP A 43 -8.00 -7.74 -7.17
N VAL A 44 -8.92 -7.40 -6.26
CA VAL A 44 -8.78 -7.63 -4.83
C VAL A 44 -9.96 -8.49 -4.39
N PRO A 45 -9.76 -9.80 -4.09
CA PRO A 45 -10.86 -10.71 -3.77
C PRO A 45 -11.69 -10.28 -2.56
N ASN A 46 -11.03 -9.71 -1.55
CA ASN A 46 -11.70 -9.17 -0.38
C ASN A 46 -10.98 -7.88 0.09
N PRO A 47 -11.47 -6.69 -0.32
CA PRO A 47 -10.81 -5.42 0.01
C PRO A 47 -10.84 -5.09 1.51
N ILE A 48 -11.75 -5.70 2.29
CA ILE A 48 -11.81 -5.51 3.75
C ILE A 48 -10.59 -6.19 4.41
N THR A 49 -10.24 -7.40 3.98
CA THR A 49 -9.16 -8.18 4.60
C THR A 49 -7.83 -8.12 3.85
N HIS A 50 -7.79 -7.46 2.68
CA HIS A 50 -6.61 -7.46 1.81
C HIS A 50 -5.34 -6.97 2.52
N ALA A 51 -5.43 -5.89 3.29
CA ALA A 51 -4.27 -5.37 4.04
C ALA A 51 -3.69 -6.42 5.00
N TRP A 52 -4.54 -7.15 5.71
CA TRP A 52 -4.11 -8.22 6.61
C TRP A 52 -3.50 -9.40 5.83
N GLN A 53 -4.09 -9.79 4.71
CA GLN A 53 -3.57 -10.85 3.84
C GLN A 53 -2.17 -10.50 3.32
N CYS A 54 -1.96 -9.27 2.83
CA CYS A 54 -0.64 -8.81 2.41
C CYS A 54 0.38 -8.85 3.56
N GLY A 55 -0.01 -8.44 4.76
CA GLY A 55 0.85 -8.51 5.95
C GLY A 55 1.25 -9.94 6.29
N ARG A 56 0.29 -10.87 6.29
CA ARG A 56 0.53 -12.31 6.47
C ARG A 56 1.50 -12.85 5.41
N ASP A 57 1.25 -12.55 4.15
CA ASP A 57 2.05 -13.08 3.04
C ASP A 57 3.49 -12.53 3.08
N ALA A 58 3.66 -11.24 3.40
CA ALA A 58 4.97 -10.62 3.60
C ALA A 58 5.74 -11.25 4.77
N PHE A 59 5.04 -11.58 5.86
CA PHE A 59 5.64 -12.30 7.00
C PHE A 59 6.07 -13.71 6.61
N CYS A 60 5.17 -14.48 5.97
CA CYS A 60 5.45 -15.84 5.51
C CYS A 60 6.61 -15.91 4.52
N ALA A 61 6.76 -14.89 3.65
CA ALA A 61 7.86 -14.79 2.70
C ALA A 61 9.19 -14.32 3.33
N ASN A 62 9.27 -14.15 4.66
CA ASN A 62 10.46 -13.67 5.39
C ASN A 62 11.00 -12.30 4.92
N VAL A 63 10.20 -11.48 4.23
CA VAL A 63 10.63 -10.18 3.68
C VAL A 63 10.86 -9.12 4.78
N SER A 64 10.56 -9.46 6.03
CA SER A 64 10.59 -8.53 7.17
C SER A 64 11.49 -8.99 8.33
N LYS A 65 12.16 -10.14 8.25
CA LYS A 65 12.96 -10.65 9.39
C LYS A 65 14.00 -9.64 9.87
N ASP A 66 14.76 -9.07 8.94
CA ASP A 66 15.81 -8.09 9.25
C ASP A 66 15.26 -6.68 9.54
N ARG A 67 13.93 -6.50 9.43
CA ARG A 67 13.28 -5.22 9.68
C ARG A 67 12.69 -5.12 11.08
N PHE A 68 12.50 -6.21 11.82
CA PHE A 68 11.91 -6.15 13.16
C PHE A 68 12.81 -5.40 14.14
N VAL A 69 12.21 -4.56 14.99
CA VAL A 69 12.89 -3.94 16.14
C VAL A 69 12.82 -4.92 17.31
N THR A 70 13.98 -5.33 17.83
CA THR A 70 14.04 -6.18 19.02
C THR A 70 13.75 -5.37 20.28
N LYS A 71 13.48 -6.07 21.39
CA LYS A 71 13.29 -5.41 22.69
C LYS A 71 14.55 -4.67 23.13
N GLU A 72 15.72 -5.27 22.90
CA GLU A 72 17.02 -4.69 23.24
C GLU A 72 17.25 -3.38 22.48
N GLU A 73 16.99 -3.37 21.17
CA GLU A 73 17.10 -2.17 20.34
C GLU A 73 16.12 -1.08 20.79
N TYR A 74 14.87 -1.44 21.08
CA TYR A 74 13.89 -0.48 21.59
C TYR A 74 14.30 0.09 22.96
N ASN A 75 14.89 -0.72 23.84
CA ASN A 75 15.36 -0.24 25.14
C ASN A 75 16.55 0.72 25.01
N GLU A 76 17.41 0.53 24.00
CA GLU A 76 18.58 1.38 23.75
C GLU A 76 18.20 2.70 23.05
N TYR A 77 17.33 2.63 22.03
CA TYR A 77 17.05 3.76 21.13
C TYR A 77 15.63 4.33 21.25
N GLY A 78 14.73 3.69 22.01
CA GLY A 78 13.35 4.14 22.15
C GLY A 78 12.57 4.13 20.83
N ILE A 79 11.77 5.18 20.58
CA ILE A 79 10.96 5.30 19.36
C ILE A 79 11.80 5.61 18.11
N ASP A 80 13.01 6.16 18.27
CA ASP A 80 13.84 6.62 17.15
C ASP A 80 14.24 5.48 16.22
N ILE A 81 14.47 4.27 16.76
CA ILE A 81 14.76 3.09 15.92
C ILE A 81 13.54 2.69 15.07
N CYS A 82 12.32 2.85 15.59
CA CYS A 82 11.10 2.60 14.83
C CYS A 82 10.93 3.63 13.71
N ILE A 83 11.23 4.91 13.98
CA ILE A 83 11.22 5.98 12.95
C ILE A 83 12.20 5.65 11.84
N LYS A 84 13.46 5.37 12.20
CA LYS A 84 14.51 5.03 11.25
C LYS A 84 14.18 3.81 10.37
N ARG A 85 13.53 2.78 10.93
CA ARG A 85 13.23 1.53 10.20
C ARG A 85 11.94 1.56 9.41
N TYR A 86 10.88 2.15 9.95
CA TYR A 86 9.53 2.04 9.39
C TYR A 86 8.96 3.37 8.91
N PHE A 87 9.36 4.49 9.51
CA PHE A 87 8.75 5.79 9.27
C PHE A 87 9.68 6.75 8.51
N LYS A 88 10.43 6.24 7.53
CA LYS A 88 11.31 7.05 6.66
C LYS A 88 10.61 8.16 5.87
N PHE A 89 9.28 8.22 5.90
CA PHE A 89 8.50 9.33 5.33
C PHE A 89 8.52 10.60 6.20
N PHE A 90 9.19 10.59 7.36
CA PHE A 90 9.45 11.79 8.17
C PHE A 90 10.85 12.40 7.97
N GLU A 91 11.72 11.76 7.18
CA GLU A 91 13.02 12.33 6.82
C GLU A 91 12.84 13.04 5.46
N ASP A 92 12.92 14.39 5.47
CA ASP A 92 12.92 15.25 4.28
C ASP A 92 14.14 15.02 3.37
#